data_AF-A0A9D7J6A0-F1
#
_entry.id   AF-A0A9D7J6A0-F1
#
_cell.length_a   1.000
_cell.length_b   1.000
_cell.length_c   1.000
_cell.angle_alpha   90.00
_cell.angle_beta   90.00
_cell.angle_gamma   90.00
#
_symmetry.space_group_name_H-M   'P 1'
#
loop_
_entity.id
_entity.type
_entity.pdbx_description
1 polymer ?
#
loop_
_entity_poly.entity_id
_entity_poly.type
_entity_poly.pdbx_seq_one_letter_code
_entity_poly.pdbx_strand_id
1 'polypeptide(L)' 'MPNPTQCPVCKMAVDPQKAPVQHYNDEEYFFCSEHCEEQFLLDPGRYS' A
#
# COMPACT_ATOMS: atom_id res chain seq x y z
N MET A 1 -15.66 -1.13 11.21
CA MET A 1 -14.50 -2.01 11.46
C MET A 1 -13.59 -1.82 10.27
N PRO A 2 -12.40 -1.24 10.41
CA PRO A 2 -11.59 -0.87 9.26
C PRO A 2 -11.20 -2.15 8.52
N ASN A 3 -11.55 -2.19 7.23
CA ASN A 3 -11.24 -3.29 6.33
C ASN A 3 -9.73 -3.57 6.35
N PRO A 4 -9.32 -4.83 6.17
CA PRO A 4 -7.91 -5.21 6.22
C PRO A 4 -7.15 -4.39 5.19
N THR A 5 -6.36 -3.47 5.73
CA THR A 5 -5.38 -2.69 5.03
C THR A 5 -4.39 -3.69 4.43
N GLN A 6 -4.52 -4.00 3.16
CA GLN A 6 -3.78 -5.11 2.53
C GLN A 6 -2.84 -4.53 1.50
N CYS A 7 -1.55 -4.88 1.59
CA CYS A 7 -0.55 -4.37 0.66
C CYS A 7 -0.85 -4.87 -0.77
N PRO A 8 -0.98 -4.00 -1.78
CA PRO A 8 -1.30 -4.43 -3.15
C PRO A 8 -0.17 -5.27 -3.77
N VAL A 9 1.07 -5.01 -3.39
CA VAL A 9 2.27 -5.72 -3.89
C VAL A 9 2.38 -7.09 -3.24
N CYS A 10 2.24 -7.12 -1.92
CA CYS A 10 2.71 -8.22 -1.08
C CYS A 10 1.52 -9.07 -0.56
N LYS A 11 0.28 -8.60 -0.75
CA LYS A 11 -1.01 -9.19 -0.30
C LYS A 11 -1.08 -9.57 1.18
N MET A 12 -0.12 -9.08 1.97
CA MET A 12 -0.09 -9.23 3.41
C MET A 12 -0.97 -8.18 4.07
N ALA A 13 -1.55 -8.55 5.21
CA ALA A 13 -2.16 -7.60 6.12
C ALA A 13 -1.09 -6.62 6.61
N VAL A 14 -1.36 -5.32 6.47
CA VAL A 14 -0.50 -4.26 6.96
C VAL A 14 -1.19 -3.54 8.09
N ASP A 15 -0.39 -3.07 9.04
CA ASP A 15 -0.91 -2.31 10.16
C ASP A 15 -0.97 -0.83 9.76
N PRO A 16 -2.16 -0.24 9.53
CA PRO A 16 -2.29 1.14 9.07
C PRO A 16 -1.71 2.17 10.05
N GLN A 17 -1.42 1.78 11.30
CA GLN A 17 -0.80 2.67 12.29
C GLN A 17 0.73 2.73 12.18
N LYS A 18 1.36 1.77 11.51
CA LYS A 18 2.81 1.66 11.38
C LYS A 18 3.29 1.55 9.93
N ALA A 19 2.37 1.28 9.00
CA ALA A 19 2.64 1.14 7.59
C ALA A 19 2.80 2.51 6.92
N PRO A 20 3.77 2.66 5.99
CA PRO A 20 3.75 3.77 5.05
C PRO A 20 2.46 3.76 4.23
N VAL A 21 1.80 4.93 4.18
CA VAL A 21 0.59 5.16 3.39
C VAL A 21 0.91 6.12 2.27
N GLN A 22 0.39 5.84 1.07
CA GLN A 22 0.55 6.70 -0.09
C GLN A 22 -0.77 6.93 -0.79
N HIS A 23 -1.01 8.20 -1.13
CA HIS A 23 -2.21 8.61 -1.83
C HIS A 23 -1.97 8.54 -3.33
N TYR A 24 -2.76 7.71 -4.03
CA TYR A 24 -2.73 7.59 -5.48
C TYR A 24 -4.15 7.60 -6.03
N ASN A 25 -4.43 8.49 -6.98
CA ASN A 25 -5.70 8.54 -7.70
C ASN A 25 -6.94 8.69 -6.78
N ASP A 26 -6.85 9.55 -5.76
CA ASP A 26 -7.88 9.74 -4.70
C ASP A 26 -8.11 8.52 -3.78
N GLU A 27 -7.24 7.50 -3.84
CA GLU A 27 -7.25 6.34 -2.94
C GLU A 27 -5.99 6.29 -2.06
N GLU A 28 -6.15 5.78 -0.83
CA GLU A 28 -5.06 5.54 0.12
C GLU A 28 -4.56 4.10 0.00
N TYR A 29 -3.31 3.93 -0.44
CA TYR A 29 -2.63 2.65 -0.53
C TYR A 29 -1.67 2.49 0.63
N PHE A 30 -1.67 1.33 1.27
CA PHE A 30 -0.81 1.07 2.41
C PHE A 30 0.17 -0.04 2.07
N PHE A 31 1.44 0.16 2.46
CA PHE A 31 2.53 -0.74 2.12
C PHE A 31 3.07 -1.41 3.37
N CYS A 32 3.44 -2.69 3.26
CA CYS A 32 3.96 -3.43 4.41
C CYS A 32 5.39 -2.98 4.79
N SER A 33 6.06 -2.30 3.87
CA SER A 33 7.44 -1.82 3.99
C SER A 33 7.70 -0.77 2.92
N GLU A 34 8.75 0.04 3.13
CA GLU A 34 9.26 1.00 2.13
C GLU A 34 9.56 0.31 0.78
N HIS A 35 9.95 -0.97 0.79
CA HIS A 35 10.19 -1.71 -0.44
C HIS A 35 8.92 -1.94 -1.29
N CYS A 36 7.77 -2.26 -0.67
CA CYS A 36 6.51 -2.39 -1.41
C CYS A 36 6.01 -0.99 -1.86
N GLU A 37 6.34 0.08 -1.14
CA GLU A 37 6.09 1.47 -1.56
C GLU A 37 6.93 1.84 -2.78
N GLU A 38 8.24 1.59 -2.78
CA GLU A 38 9.13 1.83 -3.92
C GLU A 38 8.68 1.04 -5.16
N GLN A 39 8.29 -0.22 -5.00
CA GLN A 39 7.72 -1.05 -6.08
C GLN A 39 6.43 -0.44 -6.65
N PHE A 40 5.59 0.11 -5.78
CA PHE A 40 4.37 0.81 -6.20
C PHE A 40 4.69 2.13 -6.89
N LEU A 41 5.65 2.91 -6.39
CA LEU A 41 6.09 4.16 -7.02
C LEU A 41 6.77 3.93 -8.38
N LEU A 42 7.44 2.79 -8.55
CA LEU A 42 8.06 2.39 -9.82
C LEU A 42 7.03 2.11 -10.92
N ASP A 43 5.88 1.53 -10.57
CA ASP A 43 4.86 1.19 -11.56
C ASP A 43 3.44 1.21 -10.95
N PRO A 44 2.92 2.39 -10.54
CA PRO A 44 1.70 2.48 -9.76
C PRO A 44 0.47 2.02 -10.55
N GLY A 45 0.47 2.19 -11.88
CA GLY A 45 -0.61 1.72 -12.75
C GLY A 45 -0.71 0.20 -12.87
N ARG A 46 0.30 -0.55 -12.42
CA ARG A 46 0.27 -2.02 -12.37
C ARG A 46 -0.37 -2.54 -11.08
N TYR A 47 -0.37 -1.72 -10.03
CA TYR A 47 -0.80 -2.08 -8.68
C TYR A 47 -2.06 -1.32 -8.21
N SER A 48 -2.50 -0.30 -8.96
CA SER A 48 -3.80 0.36 -8.83
C SER A 48 -4.95 -0.52 -9.30
#